data_AF-A0A6I7Q812-F1
#
_entry.id   AF-A0A6I7Q812-F1
#
_cell.length_a   1.000
_cell.length_b   1.000
_cell.length_c   1.000
_cell.angle_alpha   90.00
_cell.angle_beta   90.00
_cell.angle_gamma   90.00
#
_symmetry.space_group_name_H-M   'P 1'
#
loop_
_entity.id
_entity.type
_entity.pdbx_description
1 polymer ?
#
loop_
_entity_poly.entity_id
_entity_poly.type
_entity_poly.pdbx_seq_one_letter_code
_entity_poly.pdbx_strand_id
1 'polypeptide(L)'
;MDRATHRQAVAQAQQDGQSQRAAVSRAGVARSTLHHWNAAPAHPAPAALSAFVETPEGVAWLRRILVAAHWRIAAQSGAGVRMVCDFLELCGLSAFIGASDGTQQAFHAGLGRFLLEPI
;
A
#
# COMPACT_ATOMS: atom_id res chain seq x y z
N MET A 1 -0.23 15.48 -1.41
CA MET A 1 -1.68 15.32 -1.21
C MET A 1 -1.95 13.89 -0.83
N ASP A 2 -2.87 13.66 0.10
CA ASP A 2 -3.20 12.33 0.62
C ASP A 2 -4.14 11.56 -0.34
N ARG A 3 -4.11 10.21 -0.29
CA ARG A 3 -4.97 9.32 -1.09
C ARG A 3 -6.45 9.64 -0.92
N ALA A 4 -6.88 9.99 0.30
CA ALA A 4 -8.27 10.36 0.58
C ALA A 4 -8.70 11.61 -0.20
N THR A 5 -7.83 12.62 -0.26
CA THR A 5 -8.09 13.88 -0.98
C THR A 5 -8.31 13.64 -2.48
N HIS A 6 -7.48 12.79 -3.09
CA HIS A 6 -7.63 12.48 -4.51
C HIS A 6 -8.91 11.67 -4.81
N ARG A 7 -9.29 10.72 -3.95
CA ARG A 7 -10.55 9.97 -4.12
C ARG A 7 -11.76 10.87 -4.02
N GLN A 8 -11.76 11.80 -3.06
CA GLN A 8 -12.85 12.76 -2.90
C GLN A 8 -12.96 13.71 -4.09
N ALA A 9 -11.83 14.20 -4.62
CA ALA A 9 -11.80 15.05 -5.81
C ALA A 9 -12.35 14.33 -7.06
N VAL A 10 -12.00 13.05 -7.26
CA VAL A 10 -12.56 12.25 -8.36
C VAL A 10 -14.06 12.02 -8.15
N ALA A 11 -14.49 11.64 -6.94
CA ALA A 11 -15.90 11.37 -6.64
C ALA A 11 -16.78 12.61 -6.88
N GLN A 12 -16.33 13.79 -6.44
CA GLN A 12 -17.03 15.05 -6.67
C GLN A 12 -17.16 15.35 -8.17
N ALA A 13 -16.06 15.24 -8.93
CA ALA A 13 -16.09 15.49 -10.37
C ALA A 13 -17.03 14.53 -11.12
N GLN A 14 -17.16 13.27 -10.68
CA GLN A 14 -18.12 12.32 -11.24
C GLN A 14 -19.57 12.66 -10.87
N GLN A 15 -19.83 13.14 -9.65
CA GLN A 15 -21.14 13.65 -9.25
C GLN A 15 -21.54 14.89 -10.05
N ASP A 16 -20.57 15.72 -10.42
CA ASP A 16 -20.76 16.89 -11.30
C ASP A 16 -20.94 16.50 -12.79
N GLY A 17 -21.15 15.21 -13.10
CA GLY A 17 -21.44 14.70 -14.44
C GLY A 17 -20.21 14.47 -15.33
N GLN A 18 -18.99 14.62 -14.81
CA GLN A 18 -17.80 14.35 -15.61
C GLN A 18 -17.59 12.85 -15.80
N SER A 19 -17.13 12.45 -16.99
CA SER A 19 -16.69 11.08 -17.22
C SER A 19 -15.54 10.72 -16.27
N GLN A 20 -15.45 9.44 -15.87
CA GLN A 20 -14.36 8.97 -15.00
C GLN A 20 -12.98 9.32 -15.58
N ARG A 21 -12.83 9.33 -16.93
CA ARG A 21 -11.58 9.72 -17.59
C ARG A 21 -11.22 11.19 -17.34
N ALA A 22 -12.18 12.09 -17.38
CA ALA A 22 -11.98 13.52 -17.12
C ALA A 22 -11.71 13.77 -15.63
N ALA A 23 -12.46 13.10 -14.76
CA ALA A 23 -12.31 13.21 -13.30
C ALA A 23 -10.91 12.80 -12.81
N VAL A 24 -10.37 11.67 -13.29
CA VAL A 24 -9.02 11.21 -12.90
C VAL A 24 -7.91 12.11 -13.43
N SER A 25 -8.07 12.64 -14.66
CA SER A 25 -7.13 13.60 -15.24
C SER A 25 -7.09 14.90 -14.43
N ARG A 26 -8.27 15.45 -14.09
CA ARG A 26 -8.40 16.66 -13.27
C ARG A 26 -7.85 16.48 -11.86
N ALA A 27 -8.03 15.30 -11.27
CA ALA A 27 -7.50 14.98 -9.95
C ALA A 27 -6.01 14.60 -9.95
N GLY A 28 -5.35 14.53 -11.11
CA GLY A 28 -3.93 14.16 -11.21
C GLY A 28 -3.62 12.71 -10.83
N VAL A 29 -4.58 11.79 -11.01
CA VAL A 29 -4.41 10.37 -10.65
C VAL A 29 -4.55 9.47 -11.88
N ALA A 30 -3.69 8.46 -12.01
CA ALA A 30 -3.83 7.45 -13.05
C ALA A 30 -5.08 6.58 -12.81
N ARG A 31 -5.78 6.19 -13.88
CA ARG A 31 -7.02 5.39 -13.76
C ARG A 31 -6.78 4.02 -13.09
N SER A 32 -5.63 3.40 -13.34
CA SER A 32 -5.21 2.16 -12.67
C SER A 32 -5.02 2.35 -11.17
N THR A 33 -4.45 3.48 -10.75
CA THR A 33 -4.30 3.85 -9.34
C THR A 33 -5.65 4.03 -8.67
N LEU A 34 -6.58 4.77 -9.30
CA LEU A 34 -7.95 4.90 -8.78
C LEU A 34 -8.64 3.52 -8.67
N HIS A 35 -8.50 2.68 -9.69
CA HIS A 35 -9.09 1.34 -9.69
C HIS A 35 -8.51 0.48 -8.55
N HIS A 36 -7.19 0.45 -8.39
CA HIS A 36 -6.55 -0.26 -7.28
C HIS A 36 -7.03 0.27 -5.93
N TRP A 37 -7.25 1.58 -5.80
CA TRP A 37 -7.75 2.17 -4.56
C TRP A 37 -9.23 1.89 -4.28
N ASN A 38 -10.03 1.71 -5.31
CA ASN A 38 -11.47 1.42 -5.24
C ASN A 38 -11.77 -0.08 -5.22
N ALA A 39 -10.82 -0.92 -5.62
CA ALA A 39 -10.95 -2.36 -5.52
C ALA A 39 -11.19 -2.72 -4.05
N ALA A 40 -12.29 -3.44 -3.80
CA ALA A 40 -12.45 -4.09 -2.51
C ALA A 40 -11.28 -5.07 -2.36
N PRO A 41 -10.56 -5.05 -1.23
CA PRO A 41 -9.57 -6.08 -0.96
C PRO A 41 -10.27 -7.44 -1.04
N ALA A 42 -9.59 -8.44 -1.61
CA ALA A 42 -10.13 -9.79 -1.74
C ALA A 42 -10.62 -10.33 -0.37
N HIS A 43 -9.97 -9.89 0.70
CA HIS A 43 -10.39 -10.09 2.08
C HIS A 43 -10.46 -8.74 2.82
N PRO A 44 -11.66 -8.20 3.09
CA PRO A 44 -11.80 -6.98 3.86
C PRO A 44 -11.32 -7.20 5.29
N ALA A 45 -10.40 -6.34 5.72
CA ALA A 45 -9.89 -6.32 7.07
C ALA A 45 -11.01 -6.05 8.10
N PRO A 46 -11.01 -6.70 9.27
CA PRO A 46 -11.88 -6.34 10.37
C PRO A 46 -11.70 -4.87 10.76
N ALA A 47 -12.80 -4.17 11.03
CA ALA A 47 -12.77 -2.72 11.30
C ALA A 47 -11.82 -2.32 12.45
N ALA A 48 -11.72 -3.14 13.49
CA ALA A 48 -10.79 -2.91 14.60
C ALA A 48 -9.32 -2.98 14.15
N LEU A 49 -8.98 -3.87 13.22
CA LEU A 49 -7.63 -3.98 12.68
C LEU A 49 -7.31 -2.78 11.77
N SER A 50 -8.27 -2.37 10.94
CA SER A 50 -8.14 -1.14 10.13
C SER A 50 -7.91 0.09 10.99
N ALA A 51 -8.65 0.24 12.10
CA ALA A 51 -8.46 1.35 13.03
C ALA A 51 -7.10 1.28 13.74
N PHE A 52 -6.64 0.09 14.10
CA PHE A 52 -5.32 -0.10 14.74
C PHE A 52 -4.17 0.30 13.82
N VAL A 53 -4.18 -0.13 12.55
CA VAL A 53 -3.07 0.17 11.63
C VAL A 53 -2.97 1.64 11.24
N GLU A 54 -4.00 2.44 11.53
CA GLU A 54 -3.99 3.89 11.37
C GLU A 54 -3.33 4.61 12.56
N THR A 55 -3.13 3.95 13.72
CA THR A 55 -2.41 4.55 14.84
C THR A 55 -0.89 4.56 14.61
N PRO A 56 -0.13 5.45 15.25
CA PRO A 56 1.34 5.46 15.17
C PRO A 56 1.97 4.11 15.52
N GLU A 57 1.43 3.43 16.54
CA GLU A 57 1.89 2.12 16.99
C GLU A 57 1.60 1.03 15.95
N GLY A 58 0.41 1.07 15.33
CA GLY A 58 0.04 0.16 14.26
C GLY A 58 0.92 0.32 13.02
N VAL A 59 1.23 1.56 12.63
CA VAL A 59 2.17 1.86 11.54
C VAL A 59 3.58 1.35 11.87
N ALA A 60 4.06 1.59 13.09
CA ALA A 60 5.36 1.09 13.54
C ALA A 60 5.42 -0.45 13.52
N TRP A 61 4.35 -1.12 13.96
CA TRP A 61 4.23 -2.57 13.91
C TRP A 61 4.23 -3.12 12.48
N LEU A 62 3.44 -2.54 11.57
CA LEU A 62 3.44 -2.92 10.15
C LEU A 62 4.83 -2.74 9.52
N ARG A 63 5.52 -1.64 9.84
CA ARG A 63 6.87 -1.39 9.34
C ARG A 63 7.87 -2.44 9.83
N ARG A 64 7.80 -2.86 11.10
CA ARG A 64 8.66 -3.94 11.64
C ARG A 64 8.42 -5.26 10.89
N ILE A 65 7.16 -5.61 10.62
CA ILE A 65 6.83 -6.82 9.83
C ILE A 65 7.40 -6.70 8.42
N LEU A 66 7.23 -5.56 7.76
CA LEU A 66 7.70 -5.34 6.41
C LEU A 66 9.23 -5.45 6.30
N VAL A 67 9.96 -4.84 7.26
CA VAL A 67 11.42 -4.98 7.35
C VAL A 67 11.82 -6.44 7.54
N ALA A 68 11.16 -7.17 8.45
CA ALA A 68 11.45 -8.58 8.69
C ALA A 68 11.21 -9.45 7.43
N ALA A 69 10.10 -9.21 6.72
CA ALA A 69 9.78 -9.92 5.48
C ALA A 69 10.85 -9.68 4.41
N HIS A 70 11.23 -8.42 4.15
CA HIS A 70 12.29 -8.11 3.20
C HIS A 70 13.65 -8.68 3.63
N TRP A 71 13.98 -8.63 4.91
CA TRP A 71 15.24 -9.15 5.43
C TRP A 71 15.35 -10.67 5.29
N ARG A 72 14.28 -11.41 5.62
CA ARG A 72 14.29 -12.88 5.54
C ARG A 72 14.15 -13.36 4.10
N ILE A 73 13.16 -12.84 3.38
CA ILE A 73 12.74 -13.38 2.08
C ILE A 73 13.60 -12.84 0.94
N ALA A 74 13.77 -11.52 0.86
CA ALA A 74 14.49 -10.91 -0.25
C ALA A 74 16.01 -10.92 -0.02
N ALA A 75 16.49 -10.49 1.16
CA ALA A 75 17.91 -10.30 1.41
C ALA A 75 18.67 -11.58 1.78
N GLN A 76 18.15 -12.40 2.69
CA GLN A 76 18.87 -13.60 3.17
C GLN A 76 18.64 -14.86 2.34
N SER A 77 17.42 -15.09 1.82
CA SER A 77 17.16 -16.27 0.97
C SER A 77 17.40 -16.05 -0.52
N GLY A 78 17.62 -14.82 -0.98
CA GLY A 78 17.80 -14.50 -2.40
C GLY A 78 16.55 -14.68 -3.27
N ALA A 79 15.37 -14.85 -2.65
CA ALA A 79 14.10 -15.06 -3.37
C ALA A 79 13.58 -13.79 -4.07
N GLY A 80 14.16 -12.63 -3.76
CA GLY A 80 13.83 -11.35 -4.35
C GLY A 80 12.51 -10.74 -3.85
N VAL A 81 12.21 -9.55 -4.35
CA VAL A 81 11.06 -8.74 -3.90
C VAL A 81 9.71 -9.35 -4.29
N ARG A 82 9.62 -10.06 -5.41
CA ARG A 82 8.37 -10.69 -5.84
C ARG A 82 7.81 -11.67 -4.81
N MET A 83 8.68 -12.44 -4.14
CA MET A 83 8.26 -13.36 -3.08
C MET A 83 7.80 -12.62 -1.81
N VAL A 84 8.28 -11.38 -1.58
CA VAL A 84 7.73 -10.51 -0.53
C VAL A 84 6.32 -10.05 -0.90
N CYS A 85 6.08 -9.65 -2.15
CA CYS A 85 4.75 -9.32 -2.64
C CYS A 85 3.78 -10.50 -2.46
N ASP A 86 4.18 -11.70 -2.87
CA ASP A 86 3.37 -12.93 -2.70
C ASP A 86 3.07 -13.21 -1.21
N PHE A 87 4.06 -13.04 -0.33
CA PHE A 87 3.88 -13.17 1.12
C PHE A 87 2.84 -12.16 1.66
N LEU A 88 2.92 -10.89 1.26
CA LEU A 88 1.99 -9.84 1.71
C LEU A 88 0.56 -10.11 1.26
N GLU A 89 0.38 -10.65 0.05
CA GLU A 89 -0.93 -11.09 -0.44
C GLU A 89 -1.44 -12.30 0.37
N LEU A 90 -0.62 -13.33 0.56
CA LEU A 90 -1.00 -14.56 1.26
C LEU A 90 -1.40 -14.33 2.72
N CYS A 91 -0.72 -13.42 3.42
CA CYS A 91 -1.05 -13.07 4.81
C CYS A 91 -2.09 -11.95 4.93
N GLY A 92 -2.58 -11.40 3.80
CA GLY A 92 -3.59 -10.35 3.78
C GLY A 92 -3.07 -8.96 4.18
N LEU A 93 -1.76 -8.78 4.34
CA LEU A 93 -1.17 -7.46 4.62
C LEU A 93 -1.21 -6.52 3.42
N SER A 94 -1.44 -7.04 2.21
CA SER A 94 -1.72 -6.23 1.00
C SER A 94 -2.96 -5.33 1.14
N ALA A 95 -3.86 -5.62 2.09
CA ALA A 95 -4.99 -4.76 2.43
C ALA A 95 -4.56 -3.44 3.09
N PHE A 96 -3.38 -3.41 3.72
CA PHE A 96 -2.87 -2.26 4.49
C PHE A 96 -1.59 -1.65 3.90
N ILE A 97 -0.78 -2.47 3.22
CA ILE A 97 0.51 -2.09 2.63
C ILE A 97 0.41 -2.27 1.11
N GLY A 98 0.97 -1.33 0.34
CA GLY A 98 1.01 -1.47 -1.12
C GLY A 98 1.89 -2.63 -1.57
N ALA A 99 1.31 -3.79 -1.86
CA ALA A 99 2.04 -5.02 -2.25
C ALA A 99 2.54 -5.03 -3.72
N SER A 100 2.47 -3.90 -4.43
CA SER A 100 2.93 -3.83 -5.82
C SER A 100 4.45 -3.95 -5.91
N ASP A 101 4.93 -4.59 -6.98
CA ASP A 101 6.36 -4.84 -7.20
C ASP A 101 7.17 -3.53 -7.15
N GLY A 102 6.69 -2.45 -7.78
CA GLY A 102 7.36 -1.14 -7.75
C GLY A 102 7.42 -0.51 -6.35
N THR A 103 6.34 -0.63 -5.56
CA THR A 103 6.32 -0.14 -4.17
C THR A 103 7.33 -0.91 -3.31
N GLN A 104 7.34 -2.24 -3.45
CA GLN A 104 8.18 -3.11 -2.64
C GLN A 104 9.66 -3.05 -3.06
N GLN A 105 9.96 -2.81 -4.34
CA GLN A 105 11.32 -2.57 -4.82
C GLN A 105 11.89 -1.27 -4.25
N ALA A 106 11.11 -0.19 -4.24
CA ALA A 106 11.52 1.08 -3.65
C ALA A 106 11.79 0.94 -2.14
N PHE A 107 10.95 0.17 -1.43
CA PHE A 107 11.18 -0.14 -0.01
C PHE A 107 12.46 -0.97 0.18
N HIS A 108 12.64 -2.03 -0.61
CA HIS A 108 13.80 -2.91 -0.52
C HIS A 108 15.12 -2.17 -0.77
N ALA A 109 15.17 -1.25 -1.73
CA ALA A 109 16.34 -0.40 -1.97
C ALA A 109 16.72 0.46 -0.75
N GLY A 110 15.75 0.81 0.09
CA GLY A 110 15.95 1.55 1.33
C GLY A 110 16.18 0.68 2.58
N LEU A 111 16.14 -0.65 2.46
CA LEU A 111 16.06 -1.58 3.59
C LEU A 111 17.17 -1.38 4.63
N GLY A 112 18.40 -1.13 4.18
CA GLY A 112 19.56 -0.95 5.07
C GLY A 112 19.39 0.18 6.08
N ARG A 113 18.65 1.25 5.72
CA ARG A 113 18.39 2.38 6.63
C ARG A 113 17.47 1.99 7.78
N PHE A 114 16.60 1.01 7.59
CA PHE A 114 15.63 0.55 8.58
C PHE A 114 16.20 -0.49 9.55
N LEU A 115 17.32 -1.11 9.21
CA LEU A 115 18.03 -2.04 10.08
C LEU A 115 18.98 -1.33 11.05
N LEU A 116 19.38 -0.10 10.73
CA LEU A 116 20.33 0.70 11.51
C LEU A 116 19.64 1.66 12.50
N GLU A 117 18.36 1.96 12.29
CA GLU A 117 17.56 2.75 13.24
C GLU A 117 16.50 1.85 13.89
N PRO A 118 16.68 1.43 15.15
CA PRO A 118 15.65 0.70 15.86
C PRO A 118 14.41 1.59 16.03
N ILE A 119 13.26 1.07 15.59
CA ILE A 119 11.93 1.68 15.75
C ILE A 119 11.47 1.57 17.20
#